data_AF-A0A5N5U580-F1
#
_entry.id   AF-A0A5N5U580-F1
#
_cell.length_a   1.000
_cell.length_b   1.000
_cell.length_c   1.000
_cell.angle_alpha   90.00
_cell.angle_beta   90.00
_cell.angle_gamma   90.00
#
_symmetry.space_group_name_H-M   'P 1'
#
loop_
_entity.id
_entity.type
_entity.pdbx_description
1 polymer ?
#
loop_
_entity_poly.entity_id
_entity_poly.type
_entity_poly.pdbx_seq_one_letter_code
_entity_poly.pdbx_strand_id
1 'polypeptide(L)'
;MSVSKHPVAIRLEQQVGKGTRLLATVMCLPLVDGIFPALVLAGALSTTLGIIEVGLLVFGGSATLAVVLAEMEGTRREQIQSILLVGVPLVVIAGAEAALAPTIANMLDIPTFERFAALVILAIAAKTASATVGEYLPSPGVIVGLGLVASFQPNSFELAFSANPEVVFRGMAAAGAGVVFALGAALFGPWLRGNVDIDRFRFGSAVALGVLPLNILGLIDANVPLALAVLAVTSLLSLDPQGAVESMPVDDESSDDGEEPPTDPGGNEQAPWL
;
A
#
# COMPACT_ATOMS: atom_id res chain seq x y z
N MET A 1 -33.76 4.27 4.71
CA MET A 1 -32.31 4.51 4.69
C MET A 1 -32.09 6.02 4.65
N SER A 2 -31.76 6.64 5.79
CA SER A 2 -31.56 8.08 5.91
C SER A 2 -30.06 8.36 5.98
N VAL A 3 -29.47 8.71 4.84
CA VAL A 3 -28.09 9.19 4.79
C VAL A 3 -28.14 10.66 5.20
N SER A 4 -27.67 10.95 6.41
CA SER A 4 -27.54 12.31 6.93
C SER A 4 -26.61 13.11 6.03
N LYS A 5 -27.18 13.93 5.14
CA LYS A 5 -26.47 14.86 4.25
C LYS A 5 -25.93 16.02 5.09
N HIS A 6 -24.82 15.81 5.79
CA HIS A 6 -24.14 16.91 6.47
C HIS A 6 -23.49 17.82 5.40
N PRO A 7 -23.81 19.12 5.33
CA PRO A 7 -23.30 20.01 4.28
C PRO A 7 -21.77 20.13 4.27
N VAL A 8 -21.12 19.84 5.40
CA VAL A 8 -19.66 19.76 5.51
C VAL A 8 -19.11 18.50 4.82
N ALA A 9 -19.82 17.38 4.87
CA ALA A 9 -19.41 16.14 4.21
C ALA A 9 -19.46 16.27 2.69
N ILE A 10 -20.50 16.94 2.13
CA ILE A 10 -20.60 17.17 0.69
C ILE A 10 -19.50 18.12 0.19
N ARG A 11 -19.11 19.15 0.97
CA ARG A 11 -17.99 20.03 0.59
C ARG A 11 -16.64 19.33 0.66
N LEU A 12 -16.43 18.48 1.66
CA LEU A 12 -15.23 17.62 1.73
C LEU A 12 -15.22 16.61 0.57
N GLU A 13 -16.35 16.01 0.23
CA GLU A 13 -16.46 15.06 -0.88
C GLU A 13 -16.29 15.74 -2.26
N GLN A 14 -16.65 17.02 -2.38
CA GLN A 14 -16.35 17.85 -3.56
C GLN A 14 -14.89 18.34 -3.59
N GLN A 15 -14.24 18.52 -2.44
CA GLN A 15 -12.83 18.94 -2.35
C GLN A 15 -11.83 17.77 -2.42
N VAL A 16 -12.23 16.57 -2.03
CA VAL A 16 -11.37 15.39 -1.93
C VAL A 16 -11.75 14.43 -3.05
N GLY A 17 -11.06 14.54 -4.19
CA GLY A 17 -11.29 13.69 -5.36
C GLY A 17 -11.16 12.19 -5.04
N LYS A 18 -11.78 11.34 -5.88
CA LYS A 18 -11.83 9.87 -5.70
C LYS A 18 -10.44 9.26 -5.40
N GLY A 19 -9.43 9.63 -6.17
CA GLY A 19 -8.04 9.18 -5.96
C GLY A 19 -7.45 9.60 -4.62
N THR A 20 -7.77 10.80 -4.12
CA THR A 20 -7.30 11.26 -2.79
C THR A 20 -7.93 10.45 -1.67
N ARG A 21 -9.21 10.09 -1.80
CA ARG A 21 -9.90 9.22 -0.83
C ARG A 21 -9.31 7.82 -0.82
N LEU A 22 -9.06 7.24 -2.00
CA LEU A 22 -8.39 5.94 -2.11
C LEU A 22 -6.98 5.99 -1.50
N LEU A 23 -6.23 7.05 -1.77
CA LEU A 23 -4.89 7.25 -1.20
C LEU A 23 -4.95 7.31 0.32
N ALA A 24 -5.88 8.09 0.88
CA ALA A 24 -6.09 8.17 2.32
C ALA A 24 -6.44 6.81 2.93
N THR A 25 -7.33 6.05 2.28
CA THR A 25 -7.67 4.70 2.74
C THR A 25 -6.45 3.79 2.78
N VAL A 26 -5.65 3.76 1.71
CA VAL A 26 -4.48 2.88 1.64
C VAL A 26 -3.40 3.30 2.63
N MET A 27 -3.03 4.58 2.64
CA MET A 27 -1.91 5.05 3.46
C MET A 27 -2.23 5.08 4.95
N CYS A 28 -3.48 5.29 5.34
CA CYS A 28 -3.88 5.28 6.76
C CYS A 28 -4.25 3.89 7.27
N LEU A 29 -4.40 2.88 6.40
CA LEU A 29 -4.79 1.53 6.79
C LEU A 29 -3.87 0.94 7.88
N PRO A 30 -2.52 1.05 7.79
CA PRO A 30 -1.61 0.51 8.79
C PRO A 30 -1.75 1.10 10.20
N LEU A 31 -2.28 2.34 10.30
CA LEU A 31 -2.55 2.99 11.58
C LEU A 31 -3.81 2.37 12.21
N VAL A 32 -4.87 2.24 11.39
CA VAL A 32 -6.18 1.79 11.85
C VAL A 32 -6.22 0.30 12.17
N ASP A 33 -5.52 -0.53 11.40
CA ASP A 33 -5.49 -1.97 11.62
C ASP A 33 -4.44 -2.42 12.66
N GLY A 34 -3.70 -1.46 13.23
CA GLY A 34 -2.73 -1.71 14.30
C GLY A 34 -1.39 -2.26 13.83
N ILE A 35 -1.14 -2.38 12.51
CA ILE A 35 0.16 -2.82 11.98
C ILE A 35 1.28 -1.87 12.40
N PHE A 36 1.09 -0.56 12.22
CA PHE A 36 2.12 0.41 12.54
C PHE A 36 2.44 0.44 14.04
N PRO A 37 1.48 0.54 14.97
CA PRO A 37 1.74 0.37 16.40
C PRO A 37 2.47 -0.94 16.72
N ALA A 38 2.10 -2.04 16.07
CA ALA A 38 2.77 -3.33 16.28
C ALA A 38 4.24 -3.31 15.81
N LEU A 39 4.54 -2.66 14.69
CA LEU A 39 5.91 -2.47 14.20
C LEU A 39 6.75 -1.57 15.11
N VAL A 40 6.14 -0.51 15.67
CA VAL A 40 6.82 0.35 16.65
C VAL A 40 7.18 -0.46 17.90
N LEU A 41 6.22 -1.22 18.44
CA LEU A 41 6.40 -2.07 19.62
C LEU A 41 7.42 -3.19 19.38
N ALA A 42 7.44 -3.78 18.18
CA ALA A 42 8.40 -4.80 17.76
C ALA A 42 9.79 -4.23 17.40
N GLY A 43 10.03 -2.93 17.61
CA GLY A 43 11.34 -2.31 17.40
C GLY A 43 11.75 -2.12 15.94
N ALA A 44 10.83 -2.24 14.98
CA ALA A 44 11.14 -2.13 13.55
C ALA A 44 11.69 -0.74 13.15
N LEU A 45 11.45 0.29 13.97
CA LEU A 45 11.94 1.65 13.75
C LEU A 45 13.24 1.99 14.49
N SER A 46 13.90 1.00 15.09
CA SER A 46 15.12 1.21 15.91
C SER A 46 16.31 1.72 15.10
N THR A 47 16.36 1.45 13.80
CA THR A 47 17.43 1.86 12.89
C THR A 47 16.92 2.78 11.78
N THR A 48 17.80 3.61 11.20
CA THR A 48 17.46 4.47 10.06
C THR A 48 16.94 3.67 8.87
N LEU A 49 17.53 2.49 8.62
CA LEU A 49 17.11 1.62 7.52
C LEU A 49 15.72 1.03 7.79
N GLY A 50 15.43 0.62 9.03
CA GLY A 50 14.11 0.14 9.44
C GLY A 50 13.02 1.21 9.28
N ILE A 51 13.34 2.48 9.59
CA ILE A 51 12.42 3.62 9.34
C ILE A 51 12.08 3.75 7.86
N ILE A 52 13.09 3.68 6.98
CA ILE A 52 12.89 3.76 5.53
C ILE A 52 12.11 2.55 5.04
N GLU A 53 12.44 1.35 5.52
CA GLU A 53 11.78 0.10 5.15
C GLU A 53 10.29 0.12 5.49
N VAL A 54 9.93 0.48 6.73
CA VAL A 54 8.53 0.65 7.14
C VAL A 54 7.87 1.75 6.32
N GLY A 55 8.54 2.88 6.12
CA GLY A 55 8.00 3.97 5.31
C GLY A 55 7.67 3.57 3.88
N LEU A 56 8.57 2.86 3.20
CA LEU A 56 8.40 2.45 1.81
C LEU A 56 7.46 1.26 1.64
N LEU A 57 7.47 0.27 2.53
CA LEU A 57 6.69 -0.96 2.36
C LEU A 57 5.31 -0.88 3.00
N VAL A 58 5.17 -0.18 4.12
CA VAL A 58 3.93 -0.14 4.90
C VAL A 58 3.07 1.06 4.53
N PHE A 59 3.65 2.26 4.51
CA PHE A 59 2.91 3.49 4.14
C PHE A 59 2.97 3.77 2.63
N GLY A 60 4.15 3.63 2.04
CA GLY A 60 4.42 3.93 0.64
C GLY A 60 4.23 2.74 -0.31
N GLY A 61 3.78 1.58 0.18
CA GLY A 61 3.85 0.32 -0.55
C GLY A 61 3.14 0.29 -1.91
N SER A 62 3.12 -0.88 -2.55
CA SER A 62 2.56 -1.07 -3.90
C SER A 62 1.15 -0.54 -4.09
N ALA A 63 0.29 -0.60 -3.07
CA ALA A 63 -1.05 -0.03 -3.11
C ALA A 63 -1.03 1.51 -3.24
N THR A 64 -0.12 2.18 -2.53
CA THR A 64 0.07 3.64 -2.63
C THR A 64 0.56 4.02 -4.01
N LEU A 65 1.55 3.30 -4.54
CA LEU A 65 2.04 3.51 -5.91
C LEU A 65 0.92 3.33 -6.94
N ALA A 66 0.16 2.24 -6.83
CA ALA A 66 -0.95 1.95 -7.74
C ALA A 66 -2.01 3.06 -7.73
N VAL A 67 -2.40 3.55 -6.55
CA VAL A 67 -3.36 4.65 -6.44
C VAL A 67 -2.80 5.95 -7.04
N VAL A 68 -1.55 6.30 -6.73
CA VAL A 68 -0.92 7.52 -7.27
C VAL A 68 -0.81 7.47 -8.79
N LEU A 69 -0.49 6.32 -9.38
CA LEU A 69 -0.29 6.20 -10.82
C LEU A 69 -1.61 6.02 -11.59
N ALA A 70 -2.56 5.25 -11.05
CA ALA A 70 -3.77 4.84 -11.77
C ALA A 70 -5.02 5.65 -11.42
N GLU A 71 -5.15 6.16 -10.19
CA GLU A 71 -6.40 6.78 -9.71
C GLU A 71 -6.28 8.29 -9.49
N MET A 72 -5.06 8.82 -9.39
CA MET A 72 -4.86 10.26 -9.24
C MET A 72 -4.86 10.96 -10.59
N GLU A 73 -5.91 11.75 -10.80
CA GLU A 73 -6.08 12.64 -11.96
C GLU A 73 -5.58 14.07 -11.64
N GLY A 74 -5.57 14.93 -12.66
CA GLY A 74 -5.20 16.34 -12.53
C GLY A 74 -3.71 16.64 -12.76
N THR A 75 -3.36 17.90 -12.55
CA THR A 75 -2.00 18.44 -12.71
C THR A 75 -1.08 17.97 -11.58
N ARG A 76 0.25 17.97 -11.81
CA ARG A 76 1.25 17.63 -10.77
C ARG A 76 1.04 18.40 -9.47
N ARG A 77 0.61 19.67 -9.56
CA ARG A 77 0.37 20.51 -8.39
C ARG A 77 -0.83 20.04 -7.58
N GLU A 78 -1.92 19.67 -8.24
CA GLU A 78 -3.12 19.13 -7.58
C GLU A 78 -2.81 17.79 -6.92
N GLN A 79 -2.05 16.91 -7.59
CA GLN A 79 -1.65 15.64 -7.01
C GLN A 79 -0.78 15.82 -5.76
N ILE A 80 0.21 16.72 -5.81
CA ILE A 80 1.05 17.06 -4.64
C ILE A 80 0.19 17.60 -3.50
N GLN A 81 -0.77 18.49 -3.79
CA GLN A 81 -1.67 19.04 -2.78
C GLN A 81 -2.53 17.94 -2.14
N SER A 82 -3.09 17.03 -2.93
CA SER A 82 -3.83 15.87 -2.43
C SER A 82 -2.98 14.94 -1.55
N ILE A 83 -1.75 14.64 -1.97
CA ILE A 83 -0.83 13.80 -1.18
C ILE A 83 -0.46 14.49 0.13
N LEU A 84 -0.20 15.80 0.12
CA LEU A 84 0.09 16.54 1.35
C LEU A 84 -1.12 16.66 2.28
N LEU A 85 -2.33 16.79 1.72
CA LEU A 85 -3.58 16.83 2.48
C LEU A 85 -3.78 15.53 3.29
N VAL A 86 -3.41 14.39 2.71
CA VAL A 86 -3.44 13.07 3.40
C VAL A 86 -2.21 12.87 4.29
N GLY A 87 -1.04 13.18 3.76
CA GLY A 87 0.26 12.85 4.36
C GLY A 87 0.55 13.64 5.63
N VAL A 88 0.17 14.91 5.71
CA VAL A 88 0.43 15.73 6.91
C VAL A 88 -0.34 15.18 8.13
N PRO A 89 -1.67 14.96 8.08
CA PRO A 89 -2.39 14.28 9.16
C PRO A 89 -1.85 12.89 9.47
N LEU A 90 -1.51 12.11 8.45
CA LEU A 90 -0.97 10.76 8.62
C LEU A 90 0.33 10.78 9.45
N VAL A 91 1.27 11.68 9.14
CA VAL A 91 2.53 11.82 9.89
C VAL A 91 2.28 12.20 11.35
N VAL A 92 1.33 13.11 11.60
CA VAL A 92 0.95 13.52 12.96
C VAL A 92 0.35 12.35 13.74
N ILE A 93 -0.57 11.60 13.13
CA ILE A 93 -1.20 10.43 13.78
C ILE A 93 -0.17 9.33 14.05
N ALA A 94 0.73 9.05 13.11
CA ALA A 94 1.81 8.09 13.32
C ALA A 94 2.72 8.50 14.49
N GLY A 95 3.04 9.79 14.62
CA GLY A 95 3.76 10.30 15.79
C GLY A 95 2.99 10.09 17.10
N ALA A 96 1.68 10.31 17.09
CA ALA A 96 0.83 10.09 18.26
C ALA A 96 0.76 8.61 18.66
N GLU A 97 0.59 7.69 17.72
CA GLU A 97 0.63 6.24 18.00
C GLU A 97 1.99 5.79 18.53
N ALA A 98 3.08 6.29 17.94
CA ALA A 98 4.43 6.01 18.42
C ALA A 98 4.68 6.55 19.85
N ALA A 99 4.05 7.67 20.23
CA ALA A 99 4.13 8.20 21.59
C ALA A 99 3.48 7.28 22.63
N LEU A 100 2.49 6.48 22.23
CA LEU A 100 1.80 5.53 23.11
C LEU A 100 2.56 4.21 23.26
N ALA A 101 3.48 3.90 22.34
CA ALA A 101 4.16 2.61 22.32
C ALA A 101 4.91 2.27 23.62
N PRO A 102 5.69 3.16 24.26
CA PRO A 102 6.37 2.82 25.52
C PRO A 102 5.39 2.47 26.65
N THR A 103 4.25 3.17 26.71
CA THR A 103 3.21 2.90 27.71
C THR A 103 2.58 1.52 27.50
N ILE A 104 2.31 1.16 26.24
CA ILE A 104 1.75 -0.16 25.89
C ILE A 104 2.78 -1.26 26.14
N ALA A 105 4.05 -1.05 25.77
CA ALA A 105 5.13 -2.01 25.91
C ALA A 105 5.31 -2.52 27.34
N ASN A 106 5.12 -1.65 28.34
CA ASN A 106 5.21 -2.03 29.76
C ASN A 106 4.16 -3.07 30.18
N MET A 107 3.07 -3.22 29.42
CA MET A 107 1.97 -4.14 29.72
C MET A 107 2.08 -5.46 28.96
N LEU A 108 3.11 -5.65 28.14
CA LEU A 108 3.20 -6.75 27.20
C LEU A 108 4.50 -7.56 27.36
N ASP A 109 4.40 -8.86 27.15
CA ASP A 109 5.53 -9.72 26.82
C ASP A 109 6.05 -9.39 25.41
N ILE A 110 7.05 -8.51 25.33
CA ILE A 110 7.59 -8.06 24.03
C ILE A 110 8.02 -9.23 23.12
N PRO A 111 8.74 -10.27 23.60
CA PRO A 111 9.12 -11.38 22.73
C PRO A 111 7.93 -12.17 22.15
N THR A 112 6.85 -12.35 22.92
CA THR A 112 5.63 -12.96 22.39
C THR A 112 4.95 -12.03 21.40
N PHE A 113 4.85 -10.73 21.71
CA PHE A 113 4.22 -9.76 20.82
C PHE A 113 4.97 -9.62 19.48
N GLU A 114 6.30 -9.61 19.48
CA GLU A 114 7.15 -9.57 18.28
C GLU A 114 6.83 -10.73 17.32
N ARG A 115 6.57 -11.93 17.84
CA ARG A 115 6.17 -13.08 17.02
C ARG A 115 4.84 -12.84 16.31
N PHE A 116 3.88 -12.23 16.98
CA PHE A 116 2.61 -11.85 16.35
C PHE A 116 2.79 -10.73 15.33
N ALA A 117 3.63 -9.73 15.61
CA ALA A 117 3.96 -8.69 14.64
C ALA A 117 4.60 -9.29 13.37
N ALA A 118 5.56 -10.20 13.53
CA ALA A 118 6.15 -10.97 12.43
C ALA A 118 5.10 -11.74 11.62
N LEU A 119 4.14 -12.40 12.29
CA LEU A 119 3.03 -13.10 11.63
C LEU A 119 2.09 -12.16 10.87
N VAL A 120 1.78 -10.98 11.42
CA VAL A 120 0.96 -9.95 10.77
C VAL A 120 1.58 -9.56 9.43
N ILE A 121 2.87 -9.21 9.44
CA ILE A 121 3.60 -8.79 8.24
C ILE A 121 3.63 -9.92 7.20
N LEU A 122 3.93 -11.15 7.64
CA LEU A 122 3.92 -12.32 6.76
C LEU A 122 2.52 -12.53 6.13
N ALA A 123 1.46 -12.33 6.91
CA ALA A 123 0.09 -12.45 6.42
C ALA A 123 -0.27 -11.37 5.39
N ILE A 124 0.20 -10.14 5.57
CA ILE A 124 0.01 -9.04 4.61
C ILE A 124 0.80 -9.31 3.33
N ALA A 125 2.06 -9.73 3.45
CA ALA A 125 2.89 -10.13 2.32
C ALA A 125 2.19 -11.24 1.52
N ALA A 126 1.71 -12.29 2.18
CA ALA A 126 0.98 -13.37 1.53
C ALA A 126 -0.33 -12.92 0.85
N LYS A 127 -1.14 -12.10 1.52
CA LYS A 127 -2.37 -11.49 0.97
C LYS A 127 -2.09 -10.61 -0.25
N THR A 128 -0.96 -9.91 -0.25
CA THR A 128 -0.56 -9.02 -1.35
C THR A 128 -0.03 -9.82 -2.55
N ALA A 129 0.65 -10.94 -2.29
CA ALA A 129 1.18 -11.81 -3.33
C ALA A 129 0.11 -12.74 -3.95
N SER A 130 -0.92 -13.13 -3.20
CA SER A 130 -1.96 -14.06 -3.66
C SER A 130 -3.33 -13.76 -3.06
N ALA A 131 -4.29 -13.48 -3.94
CA ALA A 131 -5.69 -13.31 -3.56
C ALA A 131 -6.27 -14.57 -2.90
N THR A 132 -5.95 -15.76 -3.41
CA THR A 132 -6.41 -17.05 -2.87
C THR A 132 -5.92 -17.27 -1.44
N VAL A 133 -4.64 -17.00 -1.16
CA VAL A 133 -4.11 -17.12 0.21
C VAL A 133 -4.78 -16.09 1.13
N GLY A 134 -5.14 -14.93 0.59
CA GLY A 134 -5.79 -13.87 1.34
C GLY A 134 -7.17 -14.22 1.88
N GLU A 135 -7.89 -15.17 1.28
CA GLU A 135 -9.20 -15.65 1.74
C GLU A 135 -9.11 -16.52 3.01
N TYR A 136 -8.02 -17.26 3.17
CA TYR A 136 -7.82 -18.16 4.31
C TYR A 136 -7.15 -17.50 5.52
N LEU A 137 -6.38 -16.43 5.29
CA LEU A 137 -5.64 -15.76 6.35
C LEU A 137 -6.53 -14.77 7.12
N PRO A 138 -6.42 -14.72 8.47
CA PRO A 138 -7.10 -13.71 9.27
C PRO A 138 -6.68 -12.29 8.87
N SER A 139 -7.53 -11.30 9.15
CA SER A 139 -7.19 -9.91 8.89
C SER A 139 -6.03 -9.46 9.80
N PRO A 140 -5.16 -8.54 9.35
CA PRO A 140 -4.03 -8.04 10.13
C PRO A 140 -4.42 -7.62 11.55
N GLY A 141 -5.49 -6.83 11.69
CA GLY A 141 -5.98 -6.37 12.99
C GLY A 141 -6.44 -7.48 13.93
N VAL A 142 -6.95 -8.62 13.41
CA VAL A 142 -7.27 -9.79 14.25
C VAL A 142 -5.99 -10.42 14.79
N ILE A 143 -4.94 -10.55 13.97
CA ILE A 143 -3.66 -11.09 14.42
C ILE A 143 -3.01 -10.15 15.45
N VAL A 144 -3.05 -8.83 15.22
CA VAL A 144 -2.58 -7.82 16.19
C VAL A 144 -3.35 -7.94 17.50
N GLY A 145 -4.69 -8.02 17.45
CA GLY A 145 -5.53 -8.16 18.64
C GLY A 145 -5.25 -9.45 19.43
N LEU A 146 -5.08 -10.58 18.73
CA LEU A 146 -4.66 -11.83 19.35
C LEU A 146 -3.27 -11.72 19.98
N GLY A 147 -2.34 -11.02 19.32
CA GLY A 147 -1.01 -10.75 19.85
C GLY A 147 -1.06 -9.93 21.13
N LEU A 148 -1.87 -8.88 21.18
CA LEU A 148 -2.09 -8.08 22.39
C LEU A 148 -2.66 -8.92 23.52
N VAL A 149 -3.67 -9.76 23.26
CA VAL A 149 -4.25 -10.64 24.28
C VAL A 149 -3.25 -11.70 24.76
N ALA A 150 -2.50 -12.31 23.85
CA ALA A 150 -1.54 -13.36 24.17
C ALA A 150 -0.30 -12.84 24.92
N SER A 151 0.10 -11.60 24.65
CA SER A 151 1.25 -10.97 25.30
C SER A 151 0.89 -10.18 26.56
N PHE A 152 -0.38 -10.00 26.89
CA PHE A 152 -0.79 -9.16 28.02
C PHE A 152 -0.27 -9.68 29.38
N GLN A 153 0.48 -8.85 30.09
CA GLN A 153 1.06 -9.12 31.41
C GLN A 153 0.58 -8.07 32.44
N PRO A 154 -0.46 -8.37 33.23
CA PRO A 154 -1.07 -7.40 34.15
C PRO A 154 -0.19 -7.04 35.36
N ASN A 155 0.82 -7.85 35.68
CA ASN A 155 1.68 -7.66 36.87
C ASN A 155 2.73 -6.54 36.70
N SER A 156 2.84 -5.96 35.51
CA SER A 156 3.86 -4.96 35.12
C SER A 156 3.25 -3.55 35.00
N PHE A 157 2.16 -3.28 35.71
CA PHE A 157 1.36 -2.07 35.55
C PHE A 157 1.97 -0.87 36.28
N GLU A 158 2.92 -0.20 35.64
CA GLU A 158 3.30 1.18 35.95
C GLU A 158 2.73 2.11 34.88
N LEU A 159 1.64 2.82 35.19
CA LEU A 159 1.12 3.91 34.36
C LEU A 159 2.07 5.13 34.44
N ALA A 160 3.24 4.99 33.85
CA ALA A 160 4.13 6.10 33.57
C ALA A 160 3.96 6.46 32.10
N PHE A 161 3.24 7.56 31.83
CA PHE A 161 3.14 8.10 30.48
C PHE A 161 4.52 8.62 30.07
N SER A 162 5.30 7.75 29.42
CA SER A 162 6.66 8.02 28.99
C SER A 162 6.64 8.27 27.49
N ALA A 163 6.34 9.52 27.11
CA ALA A 163 6.49 9.93 25.73
C ALA A 163 7.98 10.16 25.44
N ASN A 164 8.65 9.18 24.82
CA ASN A 164 10.02 9.34 24.36
C ASN A 164 10.01 10.12 23.02
N PRO A 165 10.55 11.36 22.96
CA PRO A 165 10.56 12.16 21.73
C PRO A 165 11.26 11.47 20.56
N GLU A 166 12.24 10.60 20.83
CA GLU A 166 12.96 9.83 19.82
C GLU A 166 12.04 8.84 19.10
N VAL A 167 11.20 8.11 19.84
CA VAL A 167 10.26 7.13 19.28
C VAL A 167 9.18 7.83 18.45
N VAL A 168 8.69 8.98 18.94
CA VAL A 168 7.76 9.83 18.20
C VAL A 168 8.36 10.28 16.88
N PHE A 169 9.60 10.80 16.91
CA PHE A 169 10.28 11.26 15.70
C PHE A 169 10.52 10.12 14.71
N ARG A 170 10.93 8.94 15.18
CA ARG A 170 11.08 7.74 14.34
C ARG A 170 9.75 7.33 13.68
N GLY A 171 8.65 7.38 14.43
CA GLY A 171 7.31 7.11 13.89
C GLY A 171 6.88 8.11 12.81
N MET A 172 7.06 9.40 13.09
CA MET A 172 6.80 10.47 12.12
C MET A 172 7.70 10.34 10.88
N ALA A 173 8.96 9.96 11.05
CA ALA A 173 9.91 9.78 9.95
C ALA A 173 9.53 8.59 9.05
N ALA A 174 9.03 7.49 9.61
CA ALA A 174 8.57 6.34 8.83
C ALA A 174 7.35 6.71 7.97
N ALA A 175 6.33 7.30 8.59
CA ALA A 175 5.18 7.87 7.87
C ALA A 175 5.63 8.89 6.80
N GLY A 176 6.55 9.78 7.16
CA GLY A 176 7.11 10.79 6.27
C GLY A 176 7.82 10.19 5.06
N ALA A 177 8.57 9.10 5.24
CA ALA A 177 9.21 8.39 4.15
C ALA A 177 8.18 7.81 3.16
N GLY A 178 7.05 7.28 3.65
CA GLY A 178 5.94 6.86 2.80
C GLY A 178 5.29 8.02 2.02
N VAL A 179 5.13 9.18 2.66
CA VAL A 179 4.62 10.41 2.00
C VAL A 179 5.61 10.92 0.94
N VAL A 180 6.91 10.93 1.25
CA VAL A 180 7.96 11.30 0.29
C VAL A 180 7.97 10.35 -0.89
N PHE A 181 7.78 9.05 -0.67
CA PHE A 181 7.63 8.08 -1.74
C PHE A 181 6.42 8.37 -2.63
N ALA A 182 5.24 8.63 -2.04
CA ALA A 182 4.04 8.99 -2.80
C ALA A 182 4.24 10.28 -3.62
N LEU A 183 4.89 11.29 -3.04
CA LEU A 183 5.25 12.53 -3.75
C LEU A 183 6.21 12.26 -4.91
N GLY A 184 7.22 11.40 -4.69
CA GLY A 184 8.11 10.94 -5.75
C GLY A 184 7.35 10.25 -6.88
N ALA A 185 6.46 9.31 -6.55
CA ALA A 185 5.61 8.63 -7.51
C ALA A 185 4.75 9.60 -8.34
N ALA A 186 4.18 10.65 -7.73
CA ALA A 186 3.41 11.67 -8.45
C ALA A 186 4.29 12.55 -9.35
N LEU A 187 5.48 12.95 -8.87
CA LEU A 187 6.44 13.75 -9.64
C LEU A 187 6.93 13.02 -10.89
N PHE A 188 7.26 11.74 -10.73
CA PHE A 188 7.70 10.85 -11.81
C PHE A 188 6.54 10.13 -12.52
N GLY A 189 5.30 10.42 -12.15
CA GLY A 189 4.10 9.70 -12.62
C GLY A 189 3.99 9.55 -14.14
N PRO A 190 4.21 10.62 -14.95
CA PRO A 190 4.19 10.51 -16.41
C PRO A 190 5.22 9.52 -16.98
N TRP A 191 6.37 9.37 -16.33
CA TRP A 191 7.39 8.41 -16.73
C TRP A 191 7.06 7.01 -16.19
N LEU A 192 6.65 6.91 -14.94
CA LEU A 192 6.34 5.63 -14.28
C LEU A 192 5.15 4.90 -14.93
N ARG A 193 4.08 5.60 -15.32
CA ARG A 193 2.88 4.97 -15.92
C ARG A 193 3.16 4.18 -17.20
N GLY A 194 4.18 4.57 -17.97
CA GLY A 194 4.55 3.89 -19.21
C GLY A 194 5.74 2.94 -19.07
N ASN A 195 6.45 2.94 -17.93
CA ASN A 195 7.70 2.19 -17.76
C ASN A 195 7.66 1.22 -16.58
N VAL A 196 6.59 1.15 -15.79
CA VAL A 196 6.49 0.28 -14.61
C VAL A 196 5.28 -0.63 -14.71
N ASP A 197 5.55 -1.94 -14.63
CA ASP A 197 4.53 -2.95 -14.40
C ASP A 197 4.12 -2.94 -12.90
N ILE A 198 2.91 -2.43 -12.64
CA ILE A 198 2.36 -2.28 -11.29
C ILE A 198 2.11 -3.65 -10.63
N ASP A 199 1.72 -4.67 -11.39
CA ASP A 199 1.46 -6.00 -10.85
C ASP A 199 2.77 -6.68 -10.43
N ARG A 200 3.82 -6.53 -11.24
CA ARG A 200 5.17 -7.02 -10.89
C ARG A 200 5.76 -6.28 -9.71
N PHE A 201 5.60 -4.96 -9.63
CA PHE A 201 6.00 -4.16 -8.47
C PHE A 201 5.22 -4.58 -7.22
N ARG A 202 3.92 -4.84 -7.35
CA ARG A 202 3.07 -5.32 -6.24
C ARG A 202 3.54 -6.66 -5.70
N PHE A 203 3.80 -7.61 -6.59
CA PHE A 203 4.32 -8.92 -6.19
C PHE A 203 5.67 -8.79 -5.49
N GLY A 204 6.64 -8.09 -6.08
CA GLY A 204 7.96 -7.99 -5.45
C GLY A 204 8.00 -7.13 -4.19
N SER A 205 7.12 -6.13 -4.05
CA SER A 205 6.91 -5.41 -2.78
C SER A 205 6.36 -6.33 -1.69
N ALA A 206 5.49 -7.28 -2.06
CA ALA A 206 5.02 -8.32 -1.15
C ALA A 206 6.16 -9.24 -0.71
N VAL A 207 7.06 -9.62 -1.63
CA VAL A 207 8.26 -10.41 -1.31
C VAL A 207 9.19 -9.62 -0.39
N ALA A 208 9.44 -8.33 -0.66
CA ALA A 208 10.22 -7.45 0.21
C ALA A 208 9.62 -7.37 1.62
N LEU A 209 8.30 -7.16 1.71
CA LEU A 209 7.58 -7.15 2.98
C LEU A 209 7.69 -8.50 3.72
N GLY A 210 7.66 -9.62 2.99
CA GLY A 210 7.81 -10.97 3.56
C GLY A 210 9.19 -11.25 4.17
N VAL A 211 10.20 -10.44 3.86
CA VAL A 211 11.55 -10.54 4.44
C VAL A 211 11.66 -9.80 5.78
N LEU A 212 10.89 -8.73 5.97
CA LEU A 212 10.91 -7.89 7.18
C LEU A 212 10.75 -8.69 8.50
N PRO A 213 9.87 -9.72 8.60
CA PRO A 213 9.75 -10.55 9.79
C PRO A 213 11.06 -11.23 10.21
N LEU A 214 11.93 -11.57 9.27
CA LEU A 214 13.21 -12.22 9.57
C LEU A 214 14.14 -11.30 10.35
N ASN A 215 14.07 -9.99 10.07
CA ASN A 215 14.80 -8.97 10.80
C ASN A 215 14.21 -8.78 12.21
N ILE A 216 12.88 -8.68 12.32
CA ILE A 216 12.20 -8.56 13.63
C ILE A 216 12.50 -9.75 14.54
N LEU A 217 12.51 -10.97 13.99
CA LEU A 217 12.79 -12.19 14.75
C LEU A 217 14.29 -12.41 15.02
N GLY A 218 15.18 -11.53 14.55
CA GLY A 218 16.63 -11.65 14.73
C GLY A 218 17.25 -12.85 13.99
N LEU A 219 16.61 -13.33 12.92
CA LEU A 219 17.11 -14.45 12.10
C LEU A 219 18.18 -14.01 11.09
N ILE A 220 18.28 -12.70 10.84
CA ILE A 220 19.26 -12.07 9.94
C ILE A 220 19.85 -10.87 10.69
N ASP A 221 21.12 -10.56 10.42
CA ASP A 221 21.78 -9.37 10.97
C ASP A 221 20.99 -8.10 10.65
N ALA A 222 20.61 -7.34 11.68
CA ALA A 222 19.80 -6.14 11.56
C ALA A 222 20.45 -5.01 10.74
N ASN A 223 21.76 -5.09 10.51
CA ASN A 223 22.50 -4.14 9.66
C ASN A 223 22.40 -4.46 8.16
N VAL A 224 21.81 -5.58 7.76
CA VAL A 224 21.61 -5.96 6.36
C VAL A 224 20.17 -5.60 5.96
N PRO A 225 19.93 -4.52 5.19
CA PRO A 225 18.58 -4.09 4.82
C PRO A 225 18.04 -4.94 3.66
N LEU A 226 17.84 -6.24 3.92
CA LEU A 226 17.52 -7.21 2.89
C LEU A 226 16.20 -6.89 2.20
N ALA A 227 15.17 -6.43 2.91
CA ALA A 227 13.92 -6.02 2.31
C ALA A 227 14.09 -4.81 1.38
N LEU A 228 14.93 -3.83 1.74
CA LEU A 228 15.24 -2.71 0.84
C LEU A 228 16.01 -3.17 -0.40
N ALA A 229 16.92 -4.13 -0.26
CA ALA A 229 17.60 -4.73 -1.40
C ALA A 229 16.61 -5.47 -2.32
N VAL A 230 15.68 -6.25 -1.76
CA VAL A 230 14.61 -6.92 -2.52
C VAL A 230 13.68 -5.90 -3.17
N LEU A 231 13.34 -4.81 -2.49
CA LEU A 231 12.55 -3.72 -3.06
C LEU A 231 13.28 -3.03 -4.20
N ALA A 232 14.59 -2.79 -4.08
CA ALA A 232 15.40 -2.19 -5.14
C ALA A 232 15.49 -3.10 -6.37
N VAL A 233 15.77 -4.39 -6.17
CA VAL A 233 15.78 -5.39 -7.26
C VAL A 233 14.41 -5.52 -7.89
N THR A 234 13.34 -5.56 -7.08
CA THR A 234 11.96 -5.57 -7.58
C THR A 234 11.67 -4.33 -8.40
N SER A 235 12.06 -3.15 -7.92
CA SER A 235 11.84 -1.89 -8.63
C SER A 235 12.51 -1.95 -10.00
N LEU A 236 13.75 -2.43 -10.06
CA LEU A 236 14.48 -2.64 -11.31
C LEU A 236 13.80 -3.66 -12.23
N LEU A 237 13.34 -4.79 -11.70
CA LEU A 237 12.66 -5.84 -12.48
C LEU A 237 11.26 -5.43 -12.91
N SER A 238 10.60 -4.53 -12.19
CA SER A 238 9.29 -3.97 -12.57
C SER A 238 9.38 -2.95 -13.70
N LEU A 239 10.59 -2.49 -14.04
CA LEU A 239 10.77 -1.61 -15.18
C LEU A 239 10.54 -2.38 -16.48
N ASP A 240 9.51 -1.98 -17.21
CA ASP A 240 9.20 -2.45 -18.54
C ASP A 240 9.15 -1.26 -19.51
N PRO A 241 10.30 -0.84 -20.07
CA PRO A 241 10.36 0.25 -21.03
C PRO A 241 9.75 -0.10 -22.40
N GLN A 242 9.44 -1.38 -22.66
CA GLN A 242 8.87 -1.83 -23.94
C GLN A 242 7.34 -1.77 -23.93
N GLY A 243 6.68 -1.87 -22.77
CA GLY A 243 5.23 -1.65 -22.63
C GLY A 243 4.75 -0.26 -23.07
N ALA A 244 5.65 0.74 -23.10
CA ALA A 244 5.38 2.08 -23.66
C ALA A 244 5.17 2.08 -25.18
N VAL A 245 5.67 1.08 -25.91
CA VAL A 245 5.61 1.01 -27.38
C VAL A 245 4.34 0.30 -27.86
N GLU A 246 3.81 -0.63 -27.07
CA GLU A 246 2.64 -1.46 -27.42
C GLU A 246 1.29 -0.75 -27.20
N SER A 247 1.30 0.43 -26.57
CA SER A 247 0.12 1.28 -26.35
C SER A 247 -0.11 2.32 -27.45
N MET A 248 0.65 2.27 -28.55
CA MET A 248 0.24 2.94 -29.78
C MET A 248 -0.92 2.15 -30.42
N PRO A 249 -2.07 2.76 -30.72
CA PRO A 249 -3.06 2.11 -31.55
C PRO A 249 -2.36 1.77 -32.86
N VAL A 250 -2.29 0.48 -33.20
CA VAL A 250 -2.05 0.11 -34.59
C VAL A 250 -3.30 0.60 -35.31
N ASP A 251 -3.18 1.74 -36.00
CA ASP A 251 -4.19 2.16 -36.96
C ASP A 251 -4.35 1.00 -37.93
N ASP A 252 -5.52 0.37 -37.90
CA ASP A 252 -5.94 -0.71 -38.79
C ASP A 252 -6.20 -0.09 -40.17
N GLU A 253 -5.14 0.40 -40.82
CA GLU A 253 -5.17 0.79 -42.21
C GLU A 253 -4.93 -0.43 -43.09
N SER A 254 -5.86 -0.63 -44.03
CA SER A 254 -5.82 -1.45 -45.24
C SER A 254 -6.37 -2.88 -45.19
N SER A 255 -7.66 -2.99 -45.53
CA SER A 255 -8.18 -4.04 -46.41
C SER A 255 -9.32 -3.46 -47.25
N ASP A 256 -8.97 -2.61 -48.21
CA ASP A 256 -9.81 -2.30 -49.38
C ASP A 256 -9.34 -3.19 -50.53
N ASP A 257 -10.23 -4.08 -50.99
CA ASP A 257 -10.44 -4.45 -52.40
C ASP A 257 -11.24 -5.76 -52.50
N GLY A 258 -12.42 -5.70 -53.12
CA GLY A 258 -13.20 -6.89 -53.45
C GLY A 258 -14.62 -6.65 -53.96
N GLU A 259 -14.77 -5.82 -54.99
CA GLU A 259 -15.86 -5.80 -56.00
C GLU A 259 -17.05 -6.77 -55.77
N GLU A 260 -18.23 -6.26 -55.40
CA GLU A 260 -19.51 -7.00 -55.53
C GLU A 260 -20.05 -6.88 -56.98
N PRO A 261 -20.34 -7.99 -57.69
CA PRO A 261 -21.07 -7.94 -58.95
C PRO A 261 -22.60 -7.89 -58.72
N PRO A 262 -23.39 -7.44 -59.71
CA PRO A 262 -24.73 -6.91 -59.49
C PRO A 262 -25.80 -8.00 -59.28
N THR A 263 -26.79 -7.65 -58.46
CA THR A 263 -28.03 -8.39 -58.21
C THR A 263 -28.90 -8.49 -59.48
N ASP A 264 -29.22 -9.70 -59.91
CA ASP A 264 -30.27 -9.97 -60.91
C ASP A 264 -31.60 -10.35 -60.19
N PRO A 265 -32.77 -9.81 -60.58
CA PRO A 265 -34.02 -10.00 -59.86
C PRO A 265 -34.91 -11.08 -60.50
N GLY A 266 -35.38 -12.02 -59.67
CA GLY A 266 -36.59 -12.80 -59.96
C GLY A 266 -36.39 -14.32 -59.99
N GLY A 267 -37.16 -15.03 -59.18
CA GLY A 267 -37.23 -16.49 -59.25
C GLY A 267 -37.76 -17.12 -57.98
N ASN A 268 -39.08 -17.15 -57.87
CA ASN A 268 -39.87 -17.78 -56.80
C ASN A 268 -39.48 -19.25 -56.57
N GLU A 269 -39.52 -19.73 -55.32
CA GLU A 269 -40.36 -20.87 -54.86
C GLU A 269 -39.82 -21.57 -53.59
N GLN A 270 -40.67 -21.56 -52.55
CA GLN A 270 -40.96 -22.66 -51.62
C GLN A 270 -39.90 -23.11 -50.58
N ALA A 271 -40.25 -22.88 -49.31
CA ALA A 271 -39.70 -23.54 -48.11
C ALA A 271 -40.15 -25.03 -48.03
N PRO A 272 -39.96 -25.80 -46.92
CA PRO A 272 -39.13 -25.67 -45.70
C PRO A 272 -38.41 -27.00 -45.32
N TRP A 273 -37.65 -27.00 -44.21
CA TRP A 273 -37.07 -28.14 -43.44
C TRP A 273 -36.03 -29.09 -44.10
N LEU A 274 -34.79 -29.00 -43.61
CA LEU A 274 -33.91 -30.11 -43.26
C LEU A 274 -33.01 -29.67 -42.10
#